data_AF-A0A175W9L4-F1
#
_entry.id   AF-A0A175W9L4-F1
#
_cell.length_a   1.000
_cell.length_b   1.000
_cell.length_c   1.000
_cell.angle_alpha   90.00
_cell.angle_beta   90.00
_cell.angle_gamma   90.00
#
_symmetry.space_group_name_H-M   'P 1'
#
loop_
_entity.id
_entity.type
_entity.pdbx_description
1 polymer ?
#
loop_
_entity_poly.entity_id
_entity_poly.type
_entity_poly.pdbx_seq_one_letter_code
_entity_poly.pdbx_strand_id
1 'polypeptide(L)'
;METIGSLLGAIRNLFAGPEPQEQLRKCSALIETSIGVLDHEIVEMQSLEAPTKKQILARSSHMKRMGGSARKFMELRKAKELATQLWQRRRVLANLATAREQLTSLQIQVNEAFELRKVEGRTCTTDGVLQVVKSLLRFPLLASTMRELTVELMKAGIIEGTVGETMLKEDPETEEEPQPDHKVVWDLVLEIRNEFSASAKQNIPPSQTESQKQTEEQGETGEIVDRKH
;
A
#
# COMPACT_ATOMS: atom_id res chain seq x y z
N MET A 1 8.95 24.26 -55.74
CA MET A 1 9.80 24.63 -54.58
C MET A 1 9.20 24.12 -53.26
N GLU A 2 7.88 24.16 -53.06
CA GLU A 2 7.22 23.71 -51.82
C GLU A 2 7.34 22.19 -51.54
N THR A 3 7.39 21.36 -52.58
CA THR A 3 7.50 19.89 -52.44
C THR A 3 8.86 19.45 -51.92
N ILE A 4 9.95 20.12 -52.31
CA ILE A 4 11.31 19.78 -51.89
C ILE A 4 11.54 20.15 -50.42
N GLY A 5 10.97 21.27 -49.96
CA GLY A 5 11.01 21.67 -48.55
C GLY A 5 10.26 20.71 -47.62
N SER A 6 9.08 20.23 -48.05
CA SER A 6 8.32 19.20 -47.33
C SER A 6 9.08 17.87 -47.25
N LEU A 7 9.73 17.48 -48.35
CA LEU A 7 10.52 16.25 -48.40
C LEU A 7 11.78 16.33 -47.52
N LEU A 8 12.46 17.49 -47.48
CA LEU A 8 13.58 17.75 -46.57
C LEU A 8 13.16 17.76 -45.09
N GLY A 9 11.99 18.32 -44.78
CA GLY A 9 11.39 18.25 -43.44
C GLY A 9 11.08 16.81 -43.04
N ALA A 10 10.50 16.03 -43.95
CA ALA A 10 10.21 14.61 -43.74
C ALA A 10 11.50 13.77 -43.56
N ILE A 11 12.54 14.01 -44.36
CA ILE A 11 13.84 13.32 -44.24
C ILE A 11 14.56 13.71 -42.94
N ARG A 12 14.51 15.00 -42.54
CA ARG A 12 15.06 15.44 -41.26
C ARG A 12 14.32 14.78 -40.09
N ASN A 13 13.00 14.67 -40.15
CA ASN A 13 12.20 13.98 -39.14
C ASN A 13 12.45 12.46 -39.16
N LEU A 14 12.74 11.87 -40.32
CA LEU A 14 13.08 10.45 -40.45
C LEU A 14 14.44 10.12 -39.82
N PHE A 15 15.40 11.05 -39.86
CA PHE A 15 16.74 10.87 -39.28
C PHE A 15 16.89 11.42 -37.85
N ALA A 16 16.04 12.36 -37.43
CA ALA A 16 16.10 12.99 -36.11
C ALA A 16 15.36 12.22 -35.00
N GLY A 17 14.71 11.09 -35.34
CA GLY A 17 13.80 10.41 -34.42
C GLY A 17 12.54 11.23 -34.15
N PRO A 18 11.53 10.66 -33.46
CA PRO A 18 10.36 11.41 -33.04
C PRO A 18 10.78 12.63 -32.23
N GLU A 19 10.03 13.74 -32.39
CA GLU A 19 10.34 15.00 -31.73
C GLU A 19 10.54 14.76 -30.21
N PRO A 20 11.59 15.31 -29.58
CA PRO A 20 11.85 15.11 -28.15
C PRO A 20 10.65 15.43 -27.26
N GLN A 21 9.81 16.39 -27.68
CA GLN A 21 8.56 16.73 -26.99
C GLN A 21 7.52 15.60 -27.06
N GLU A 22 7.38 14.94 -28.20
CA GLU A 22 6.47 13.81 -28.36
C GLU A 22 6.91 12.62 -27.50
N GLN A 23 8.22 12.34 -27.46
CA GLN A 23 8.78 11.29 -26.60
C GLN A 23 8.53 11.57 -25.12
N LEU A 24 8.76 12.82 -24.68
CA LEU A 24 8.47 13.23 -23.31
C LEU A 24 7.00 13.06 -22.96
N ARG A 25 6.08 13.44 -23.87
CA ARG A 25 4.64 13.25 -23.67
C ARG A 25 4.26 11.78 -23.51
N LYS A 26 4.82 10.89 -24.33
CA LYS A 26 4.58 9.43 -24.20
C LYS A 26 5.09 8.89 -22.87
N CYS A 27 6.33 9.23 -22.50
CA CYS A 27 6.90 8.80 -21.22
C CYS A 27 6.07 9.32 -20.04
N SER A 28 5.69 10.59 -20.06
CA SER A 28 4.86 11.22 -19.01
C SER A 28 3.50 10.53 -18.89
N ALA A 29 2.83 10.27 -20.01
CA ALA A 29 1.53 9.59 -20.02
C ALA A 29 1.61 8.17 -19.43
N LEU A 30 2.68 7.42 -19.71
CA LEU A 30 2.90 6.08 -19.16
C LEU A 30 3.14 6.12 -17.63
N ILE A 31 3.91 7.09 -17.16
CA ILE A 31 4.16 7.31 -15.73
C ILE A 31 2.87 7.72 -15.01
N GLU A 32 2.13 8.70 -15.54
CA GLU A 32 0.87 9.19 -14.97
C GLU A 32 -0.20 8.10 -14.91
N THR A 33 -0.32 7.29 -15.97
CA THR A 33 -1.22 6.14 -15.99
C THR A 33 -0.86 5.16 -14.87
N SER A 34 0.42 4.87 -14.71
CA SER A 34 0.93 3.96 -13.67
C SER A 34 0.66 4.48 -12.26
N ILE A 35 0.84 5.79 -12.03
CA ILE A 35 0.51 6.45 -10.75
C ILE A 35 -0.98 6.31 -10.47
N GLY A 36 -1.85 6.56 -11.46
CA GLY A 36 -3.29 6.42 -11.29
C GLY A 36 -3.73 5.00 -10.94
N VAL A 37 -3.11 3.98 -11.53
CA VAL A 37 -3.35 2.57 -11.18
C VAL A 37 -2.95 2.27 -9.73
N LEU A 38 -1.78 2.75 -9.29
CA LEU A 38 -1.34 2.56 -7.91
C LEU A 38 -2.21 3.31 -6.90
N ASP A 39 -2.59 4.56 -7.19
CA ASP A 39 -3.44 5.35 -6.31
C ASP A 39 -4.82 4.67 -6.13
N HIS A 40 -5.39 4.11 -7.20
CA HIS A 40 -6.61 3.33 -7.12
C HIS A 40 -6.47 2.11 -6.21
N GLU A 41 -5.42 1.30 -6.40
CA GLU A 41 -5.17 0.09 -5.61
C GLU A 41 -4.92 0.43 -4.13
N ILE A 42 -4.16 1.49 -3.85
CA ILE A 42 -3.90 1.97 -2.48
C ILE A 42 -5.23 2.30 -1.79
N VAL A 43 -6.13 3.04 -2.45
CA VAL A 43 -7.44 3.40 -1.89
C VAL A 43 -8.30 2.15 -1.67
N GLU A 44 -8.34 1.23 -2.63
CA GLU A 44 -9.08 -0.03 -2.49
C GLU A 44 -8.59 -0.84 -1.29
N MET A 45 -7.28 -1.05 -1.17
CA MET A 45 -6.66 -1.75 -0.05
C MET A 45 -6.94 -1.09 1.29
N GLN A 46 -6.83 0.25 1.38
CA GLN A 46 -7.12 1.01 2.60
C GLN A 46 -8.58 0.86 3.02
N SER A 47 -9.52 0.84 2.07
CA SER A 47 -10.95 0.71 2.36
C SER A 47 -11.30 -0.62 3.05
N LEU A 48 -10.50 -1.66 2.80
CA LEU A 48 -10.66 -3.00 3.39
C LEU A 48 -10.06 -3.11 4.80
N GLU A 49 -9.25 -2.17 5.27
CA GLU A 49 -8.57 -2.27 6.57
C GLU A 49 -9.56 -2.14 7.74
N ALA A 50 -10.38 -1.09 7.75
CA ALA A 50 -11.35 -0.83 8.81
C ALA A 50 -12.38 -1.96 9.01
N PRO A 51 -13.03 -2.54 7.98
CA PRO A 51 -13.94 -3.67 8.16
C PRO A 51 -13.20 -4.91 8.67
N THR A 52 -11.99 -5.21 8.20
CA THR A 52 -11.19 -6.34 8.71
C THR A 52 -10.86 -6.16 10.19
N LYS A 53 -10.43 -4.97 10.62
CA LYS A 53 -10.20 -4.67 12.05
C LYS A 53 -11.46 -4.87 12.90
N LYS A 54 -12.63 -4.41 12.43
CA LYS A 54 -13.93 -4.62 13.11
C LYS A 54 -14.27 -6.10 13.25
N GLN A 55 -14.03 -6.91 12.21
CA GLN A 55 -14.23 -8.36 12.26
C GLN A 55 -13.30 -9.02 13.28
N ILE A 56 -12.01 -8.66 13.31
CA ILE A 56 -11.06 -9.17 14.32
C ILE A 56 -11.53 -8.83 15.74
N LEU A 57 -12.00 -7.60 15.97
CA LEU A 57 -12.53 -7.18 17.28
C LEU A 57 -13.77 -7.98 17.68
N ALA A 58 -14.74 -8.13 16.77
CA ALA A 58 -15.95 -8.91 17.05
C ALA A 58 -15.56 -10.33 17.48
N ARG A 59 -14.77 -11.04 16.67
CA ARG A 59 -14.32 -12.41 16.91
C ARG A 59 -13.55 -12.54 18.24
N SER A 60 -12.62 -11.63 18.50
CA SER A 60 -11.77 -11.67 19.70
C SER A 60 -12.49 -11.23 20.98
N SER A 61 -13.56 -10.44 20.89
CA SER A 61 -14.38 -10.02 22.04
C SER A 61 -15.47 -11.03 22.40
N HIS A 62 -16.07 -11.71 21.41
CA HIS A 62 -17.02 -12.80 21.62
C HIS A 62 -16.42 -13.94 22.47
N MET A 63 -15.11 -14.14 22.42
CA MET A 63 -14.39 -15.11 23.26
C MET A 63 -14.66 -14.95 24.76
N LYS A 64 -14.86 -13.72 25.26
CA LYS A 64 -15.14 -13.46 26.69
C LYS A 64 -16.56 -13.90 27.10
N ARG A 65 -17.51 -13.88 26.15
CA ARG A 65 -18.93 -14.16 26.40
C ARG A 65 -19.33 -15.60 26.07
N MET A 66 -18.47 -16.35 25.37
CA MET A 66 -18.78 -17.73 24.96
C MET A 66 -18.45 -18.76 26.05
N GLY A 67 -19.35 -19.71 26.24
CA GLY A 67 -19.09 -20.94 26.99
C GLY A 67 -18.37 -22.00 26.14
N GLY A 68 -17.48 -22.77 26.78
CA GLY A 68 -16.75 -23.88 26.15
C GLY A 68 -15.41 -23.50 25.52
N SER A 69 -14.34 -24.23 25.88
CA SER A 69 -12.98 -24.00 25.38
C SER A 69 -12.88 -24.14 23.85
N ALA A 70 -13.56 -25.14 23.27
CA ALA A 70 -13.53 -25.39 21.83
C ALA A 70 -14.08 -24.21 21.00
N ARG A 71 -15.19 -23.59 21.43
CA ARG A 71 -15.77 -22.42 20.74
C ARG A 71 -14.86 -21.20 20.84
N LYS A 72 -14.25 -20.98 22.00
CA LYS A 72 -13.25 -19.92 22.20
C LYS A 72 -12.05 -20.10 21.28
N PHE A 73 -11.51 -21.32 21.19
CA PHE A 73 -10.39 -21.65 20.31
C PHE A 73 -10.74 -21.42 18.83
N MET A 74 -11.93 -21.81 18.39
CA MET A 74 -12.38 -21.60 17.01
C MET A 74 -12.45 -20.10 16.65
N GLU A 75 -13.06 -19.26 17.50
CA GLU A 75 -13.09 -17.81 17.22
C GLU A 75 -11.70 -17.17 17.30
N LEU A 76 -10.83 -17.68 18.17
CA LEU A 76 -9.44 -17.24 18.23
C LEU A 76 -8.70 -17.55 16.93
N ARG A 77 -8.89 -18.75 16.38
CA ARG A 77 -8.31 -19.15 15.10
C ARG A 77 -8.80 -18.24 13.96
N LYS A 78 -10.10 -17.93 13.90
CA LYS A 78 -10.67 -16.99 12.91
C LYS A 78 -10.11 -15.58 13.08
N ALA A 79 -9.96 -15.10 14.31
CA ALA A 79 -9.37 -13.79 14.58
C ALA A 79 -7.90 -13.74 14.13
N LYS A 80 -7.13 -14.81 14.37
CA LYS A 80 -5.75 -14.94 13.90
C LYS A 80 -5.66 -14.96 12.37
N GLU A 81 -6.53 -15.72 11.69
CA GLU A 81 -6.59 -15.77 10.23
C GLU A 81 -6.82 -14.39 9.62
N LEU A 82 -7.81 -13.64 10.13
CA LEU A 82 -8.07 -12.27 9.69
C LEU A 82 -6.89 -11.33 9.98
N ALA A 83 -6.19 -11.53 11.10
CA ALA A 83 -5.01 -10.73 11.43
C ALA A 83 -3.83 -11.05 10.49
N THR A 84 -3.62 -12.30 10.10
CA THR A 84 -2.64 -12.68 9.07
C THR A 84 -2.92 -11.97 7.75
N GLN A 85 -4.18 -11.99 7.29
CA GLN A 85 -4.58 -11.30 6.05
C GLN A 85 -4.41 -9.78 6.15
N LEU A 86 -4.72 -9.20 7.31
CA LEU A 86 -4.49 -7.78 7.56
C LEU A 86 -3.01 -7.41 7.51
N TRP A 87 -2.14 -8.25 8.07
CA TRP A 87 -0.70 -8.05 8.03
C TRP A 87 -0.16 -8.12 6.59
N GLN A 88 -0.60 -9.10 5.81
CA GLN A 88 -0.23 -9.21 4.39
C GLN A 88 -0.66 -7.96 3.62
N ARG A 89 -1.91 -7.53 3.81
CA ARG A 89 -2.43 -6.30 3.19
C ARG A 89 -1.62 -5.06 3.54
N ARG A 90 -1.25 -4.88 4.82
CA ARG A 90 -0.40 -3.76 5.25
C ARG A 90 0.96 -3.75 4.56
N ARG A 91 1.55 -4.93 4.32
CA ARG A 91 2.81 -5.04 3.57
C ARG A 91 2.66 -4.71 2.10
N VAL A 92 1.61 -5.21 1.45
CA VAL A 92 1.33 -4.86 0.05
C VAL A 92 1.09 -3.35 -0.07
N LEU A 93 0.31 -2.74 0.83
CA LEU A 93 0.10 -1.30 0.88
C LEU A 93 1.42 -0.52 1.02
N ALA A 94 2.32 -0.95 1.91
CA ALA A 94 3.63 -0.32 2.06
C ALA A 94 4.48 -0.42 0.77
N ASN A 95 4.43 -1.56 0.08
CA ASN A 95 5.12 -1.76 -1.20
C ASN A 95 4.51 -0.88 -2.31
N LEU A 96 3.18 -0.78 -2.39
CA LEU A 96 2.47 0.08 -3.35
C LEU A 96 2.80 1.56 -3.10
N ALA A 97 2.80 2.01 -1.84
CA ALA A 97 3.16 3.37 -1.48
C ALA A 97 4.61 3.69 -1.88
N THR A 98 5.53 2.74 -1.67
CA THR A 98 6.92 2.87 -2.11
C THR A 98 7.02 2.96 -3.64
N ALA A 99 6.31 2.09 -4.38
CA ALA A 99 6.29 2.10 -5.84
C ALA A 99 5.72 3.42 -6.40
N ARG A 100 4.69 3.98 -5.75
CA ARG A 100 4.09 5.26 -6.12
C ARG A 100 5.07 6.42 -5.96
N GLU A 101 5.85 6.42 -4.88
CA GLU A 101 6.90 7.42 -4.68
C GLU A 101 8.04 7.24 -5.69
N GLN A 102 8.42 6.00 -5.99
CA GLN A 102 9.39 5.69 -7.03
C GLN A 102 8.96 6.23 -8.40
N LEU A 103 7.68 6.10 -8.78
CA LEU A 103 7.14 6.70 -10.01
C LEU A 103 7.16 8.23 -9.98
N THR A 104 6.92 8.85 -8.82
CA THR A 104 6.99 10.31 -8.66
C THR A 104 8.43 10.81 -8.86
N SER A 105 9.40 10.14 -8.23
CA SER A 105 10.82 10.41 -8.45
C SER A 105 11.23 10.17 -9.91
N LEU A 106 10.73 9.10 -10.52
CA LEU A 106 10.99 8.79 -11.92
C LEU A 106 10.47 9.90 -12.84
N GLN A 107 9.28 10.44 -12.58
CA GLN A 107 8.72 11.56 -13.35
C GLN A 107 9.66 12.78 -13.34
N ILE A 108 10.21 13.13 -12.17
CA ILE A 108 11.16 14.24 -12.02
C ILE A 108 12.43 13.98 -12.83
N GLN A 109 13.03 12.79 -12.68
CA GLN A 109 14.28 12.43 -13.36
C GLN A 109 14.12 12.38 -14.89
N VAL A 110 12.99 11.87 -15.38
CA VAL A 110 12.70 11.84 -16.82
C VAL A 110 12.56 13.28 -17.36
N ASN A 111 11.81 14.14 -16.66
CA ASN A 111 11.69 15.55 -17.04
C ASN A 111 13.06 16.24 -17.08
N GLU A 112 13.89 16.06 -16.05
CA GLU A 112 15.25 16.62 -15.99
C GLU A 112 16.11 16.14 -17.16
N ALA A 113 16.10 14.84 -17.48
CA ALA A 113 16.84 14.29 -18.61
C ALA A 113 16.41 14.87 -19.97
N PHE A 114 15.11 15.11 -20.16
CA PHE A 114 14.60 15.78 -21.36
C PHE A 114 14.96 17.27 -21.41
N GLU A 115 14.96 17.97 -20.28
CA GLU A 115 15.41 19.38 -20.23
C GLU A 115 16.91 19.52 -20.51
N LEU A 116 17.76 18.66 -19.92
CA LEU A 116 19.19 18.61 -20.23
C LEU A 116 19.44 18.34 -21.71
N ARG A 117 18.68 17.42 -22.32
CA ARG A 117 18.76 17.16 -23.77
C ARG A 117 18.41 18.38 -24.62
N LYS A 118 17.46 19.21 -24.19
CA LYS A 118 17.10 20.46 -24.90
C LYS A 118 18.20 21.50 -24.80
N VAL A 119 18.86 21.61 -23.64
CA VAL A 119 19.90 22.61 -23.36
C VAL A 119 21.24 22.21 -23.98
N GLU A 120 21.69 20.99 -23.76
CA GLU A 120 23.01 20.50 -24.18
C GLU A 120 23.02 19.91 -25.60
N GLY A 121 21.84 19.59 -26.15
CA GLY A 121 21.69 18.94 -27.46
C GLY A 121 22.21 17.50 -27.48
N ARG A 122 22.59 16.94 -26.32
CA ARG A 122 23.06 15.57 -26.14
C ARG A 122 22.19 14.87 -25.11
N THR A 123 21.99 13.56 -25.29
CA THR A 123 21.25 12.74 -24.34
C THR A 123 22.15 12.40 -23.16
N CYS A 124 21.65 12.64 -21.94
CA CYS A 124 22.29 12.16 -20.72
C CYS A 124 21.69 10.81 -20.37
N THR A 125 22.48 9.75 -20.46
CA THR A 125 22.06 8.43 -19.97
C THR A 125 22.03 8.44 -18.46
N THR A 126 20.96 7.90 -17.87
CA THR A 126 20.75 7.91 -16.42
C THR A 126 20.51 6.50 -15.89
N ASP A 127 21.54 5.94 -15.23
CA ASP A 127 21.41 4.62 -14.58
C ASP A 127 20.36 4.62 -13.47
N GLY A 128 20.15 5.76 -12.79
CA GLY A 128 19.12 5.91 -11.76
C GLY A 128 17.70 5.65 -12.29
N VAL A 129 17.37 6.20 -13.47
CA VAL A 129 16.09 5.99 -14.14
C VAL A 129 15.90 4.50 -14.46
N LEU A 130 16.94 3.85 -15.00
CA LEU A 130 16.90 2.43 -15.32
C LEU A 130 16.65 1.55 -14.08
N GLN A 131 17.34 1.82 -12.97
CA GLN A 131 17.19 1.05 -11.74
C GLN A 131 15.80 1.20 -11.14
N VAL A 132 15.23 2.40 -11.16
CA VAL A 132 13.86 2.63 -10.71
C VAL A 132 12.87 1.84 -11.56
N VAL A 133 12.98 1.91 -12.89
CA VAL A 133 12.11 1.15 -13.80
C VAL A 133 12.23 -0.36 -13.59
N LYS A 134 13.46 -0.90 -13.42
CA LYS A 134 13.69 -2.30 -13.06
C LYS A 134 12.97 -2.68 -11.76
N SER A 135 13.08 -1.84 -10.74
CA SER A 135 12.41 -2.06 -9.47
C SER A 135 10.89 -2.00 -9.55
N LEU A 136 10.32 -1.38 -10.60
CA LEU A 136 8.88 -1.32 -10.82
C LEU A 136 8.37 -2.50 -11.66
N LEU A 137 9.23 -3.16 -12.45
CA LEU A 137 8.88 -4.37 -13.22
C LEU A 137 8.48 -5.56 -12.34
N ARG A 138 8.90 -5.58 -11.07
CA ARG A 138 8.48 -6.60 -10.09
C ARG A 138 7.01 -6.53 -9.70
N PHE A 139 6.32 -5.42 -10.00
CA PHE A 139 4.90 -5.26 -9.72
C PHE A 139 4.10 -5.74 -10.94
N PRO A 140 3.35 -6.86 -10.86
CA PRO A 140 2.65 -7.42 -12.01
C PRO A 140 1.70 -6.44 -12.69
N LEU A 141 1.06 -5.57 -11.89
CA LEU A 141 0.14 -4.53 -12.36
C LEU A 141 0.82 -3.41 -13.16
N LEU A 142 2.13 -3.21 -13.01
CA LEU A 142 2.91 -2.20 -13.74
C LEU A 142 3.79 -2.79 -14.84
N ALA A 143 4.01 -4.11 -14.82
CA ALA A 143 5.02 -4.76 -15.63
C ALA A 143 4.83 -4.51 -17.13
N SER A 144 3.60 -4.41 -17.65
CA SER A 144 3.37 -4.08 -19.05
C SER A 144 3.79 -2.63 -19.37
N THR A 145 3.27 -1.67 -18.60
CA THR A 145 3.50 -0.23 -18.82
C THR A 145 4.96 0.17 -18.61
N MET A 146 5.64 -0.43 -17.63
CA MET A 146 7.07 -0.18 -17.39
C MET A 146 7.97 -0.69 -18.51
N ARG A 147 7.61 -1.78 -19.18
CA ARG A 147 8.33 -2.26 -20.37
C ARG A 147 8.17 -1.30 -21.54
N GLU A 148 6.96 -0.79 -21.75
CA GLU A 148 6.71 0.23 -22.78
C GLU A 148 7.49 1.52 -22.48
N LEU A 149 7.49 1.96 -21.21
CA LEU A 149 8.24 3.13 -20.77
C LEU A 149 9.74 2.95 -21.00
N THR A 150 10.30 1.79 -20.65
CA THR A 150 11.69 1.43 -20.96
C THR A 150 12.02 1.63 -22.43
N VAL A 151 11.17 1.12 -23.34
CA VAL A 151 11.38 1.20 -24.78
C VAL A 151 11.36 2.66 -25.25
N GLU A 152 10.43 3.48 -24.75
CA GLU A 152 10.38 4.90 -25.08
C GLU A 152 11.60 5.67 -24.54
N LEU A 153 12.08 5.34 -23.34
CA LEU A 153 13.28 5.93 -22.75
C LEU A 153 14.57 5.54 -23.50
N MET A 154 14.65 4.32 -24.01
CA MET A 154 15.75 3.89 -24.91
C MET A 154 15.72 4.64 -26.23
N LYS A 155 14.54 4.77 -26.87
CA LYS A 155 14.37 5.58 -28.09
C LYS A 155 14.72 7.05 -27.88
N ALA A 156 14.54 7.57 -26.66
CA ALA A 156 14.91 8.93 -26.28
C ALA A 156 16.41 9.08 -25.95
N GLY A 157 17.16 7.99 -25.84
CA GLY A 157 18.56 7.97 -25.42
C GLY A 157 18.80 8.25 -23.94
N ILE A 158 17.74 8.20 -23.10
CA ILE A 158 17.83 8.44 -21.65
C ILE A 158 18.32 7.18 -20.92
N ILE A 159 18.02 6.00 -21.48
CA ILE A 159 18.50 4.71 -21.02
C ILE A 159 19.36 4.10 -22.11
N GLU A 160 20.50 3.54 -21.74
CA GLU A 160 21.34 2.76 -22.65
C GLU A 160 20.80 1.34 -22.85
N GLY A 161 20.85 0.86 -24.09
CA GLY A 161 20.51 -0.50 -24.46
C GLY A 161 19.91 -0.62 -25.85
N THR A 162 19.90 -1.82 -26.39
CA THR A 162 19.15 -2.14 -27.61
C THR A 162 17.76 -2.64 -27.21
N VAL A 163 16.75 -2.38 -28.06
CA VAL A 163 15.33 -2.74 -27.85
C VAL A 163 15.09 -4.27 -27.72
N GLY A 164 16.15 -5.08 -27.66
CA GLY A 164 16.09 -6.53 -27.44
C GLY A 164 17.06 -7.10 -26.38
N GLU A 165 18.03 -6.35 -25.85
CA GLU A 165 19.12 -6.95 -25.04
C GLU A 165 19.07 -6.71 -23.52
N THR A 166 18.37 -5.69 -22.99
CA THR A 166 18.63 -5.27 -21.59
C THR A 166 17.49 -5.36 -20.58
N MET A 167 16.24 -5.72 -20.91
CA MET A 167 15.13 -5.38 -20.00
C MET A 167 14.00 -6.41 -19.79
N LEU A 168 14.01 -7.59 -20.42
CA LEU A 168 12.79 -8.42 -20.50
C LEU A 168 12.93 -9.91 -20.19
N LYS A 169 14.13 -10.43 -19.91
CA LYS A 169 14.32 -11.88 -19.70
C LYS A 169 14.35 -12.32 -18.24
N GLU A 170 14.51 -11.39 -17.31
CA GLU A 170 14.39 -11.67 -15.89
C GLU A 170 12.93 -11.37 -15.53
N ASP A 171 12.09 -12.42 -15.61
CA ASP A 171 10.84 -12.41 -14.86
C ASP A 171 11.23 -12.15 -13.41
N PRO A 172 10.68 -11.13 -12.72
CA PRO A 172 10.99 -10.89 -11.32
C PRO A 172 10.91 -12.22 -10.58
N GLU A 173 12.04 -12.65 -10.00
CA GLU A 173 12.07 -13.86 -9.19
C GLU A 173 10.91 -13.77 -8.21
N THR A 174 10.02 -14.77 -8.26
CA THR A 174 8.86 -14.81 -7.39
C THR A 174 9.39 -15.07 -5.99
N GLU A 175 9.69 -14.00 -5.25
CA GLU A 175 9.98 -14.10 -3.83
C GLU A 175 8.74 -14.69 -3.14
N GLU A 176 8.93 -15.79 -2.40
CA GLU A 176 7.86 -16.39 -1.62
C GLU A 176 7.30 -15.35 -0.64
N GLU A 177 5.99 -15.11 -0.70
CA GLU A 177 5.35 -14.09 0.14
C GLU A 177 5.58 -14.43 1.63
N PRO A 178 6.30 -13.57 2.39
CA PRO A 178 6.70 -13.95 3.74
C PRO A 178 5.49 -14.20 4.62
N GLN A 179 5.53 -15.27 5.41
CA GLN A 179 4.49 -15.58 6.38
C GLN A 179 4.81 -14.93 7.74
N PRO A 180 3.82 -14.29 8.39
CA PRO A 180 4.05 -13.69 9.70
C PRO A 180 4.19 -14.77 10.78
N ASP A 181 5.11 -14.56 11.72
CA ASP A 181 5.21 -15.40 12.91
C ASP A 181 3.91 -15.31 13.75
N HIS A 182 3.53 -16.41 14.41
CA HIS A 182 2.37 -16.49 15.29
C HIS A 182 2.35 -15.39 16.35
N LYS A 183 3.53 -14.98 16.85
CA LYS A 183 3.65 -13.87 17.80
C LYS A 183 3.20 -12.55 17.18
N VAL A 184 3.66 -12.23 15.97
CA VAL A 184 3.27 -11.01 15.24
C VAL A 184 1.76 -10.97 14.99
N VAL A 185 1.18 -12.09 14.56
CA VAL A 185 -0.27 -12.20 14.34
C VAL A 185 -1.03 -11.98 15.65
N TRP A 186 -0.52 -12.52 16.76
CA TRP A 186 -1.15 -12.36 18.07
C TRP A 186 -1.06 -10.93 18.58
N ASP A 187 0.09 -10.30 18.45
CA ASP A 187 0.32 -8.90 18.83
C ASP A 187 -0.61 -7.97 18.04
N LEU A 188 -0.84 -8.23 16.75
CA LEU A 188 -1.79 -7.49 15.93
C LEU A 188 -3.25 -7.63 16.42
N VAL A 189 -3.66 -8.82 16.87
CA VAL A 189 -4.99 -9.01 17.48
C VAL A 189 -5.13 -8.19 18.78
N LEU A 190 -4.07 -8.10 19.58
CA LEU A 190 -4.05 -7.31 20.81
C LEU A 190 -4.02 -5.80 20.52
N GLU A 191 -3.22 -5.35 19.55
CA GLU A 191 -3.18 -3.97 19.04
C GLU A 191 -4.59 -3.50 18.69
N ILE A 192 -5.30 -4.23 17.83
CA ILE A 192 -6.65 -3.89 17.39
C ILE A 192 -7.62 -3.82 18.57
N ARG A 193 -7.52 -4.74 19.54
CA ARG A 193 -8.35 -4.68 20.75
C ARG A 193 -8.09 -3.42 21.56
N ASN A 194 -6.82 -3.03 21.70
CA ASN A 194 -6.41 -1.87 22.47
C ASN A 194 -6.80 -0.56 21.77
N GLU A 195 -6.58 -0.44 20.45
CA GLU A 195 -7.00 0.70 19.62
C GLU A 195 -8.49 1.03 19.84
N PHE A 196 -9.37 0.03 19.74
CA PHE A 196 -10.81 0.24 19.93
C PHE A 196 -11.20 0.55 21.38
N SER A 197 -10.47 0.03 22.36
CA SER A 197 -10.71 0.36 23.77
C SER A 197 -10.31 1.80 24.11
N ALA A 198 -9.27 2.33 23.45
CA ALA A 198 -8.85 3.72 23.60
C ALA A 198 -9.87 4.67 22.95
N SER A 199 -10.33 4.36 21.73
CA SER A 199 -11.36 5.15 21.05
C SER A 199 -12.69 5.17 21.81
N ALA A 200 -13.04 4.10 22.54
CA ALA A 200 -14.25 4.07 23.38
C ALA A 200 -14.15 4.99 24.61
N LYS A 201 -12.94 5.19 25.17
CA LYS A 201 -12.73 6.05 26.35
C LYS A 201 -12.77 7.54 26.01
N GLN A 202 -12.42 7.92 24.78
CA GLN A 202 -12.42 9.31 24.34
C GLN A 202 -13.82 9.85 24.02
N ASN A 203 -14.84 8.99 23.92
CA ASN A 203 -16.18 9.37 23.48
C ASN A 203 -17.23 9.38 24.61
N ILE A 204 -16.81 9.54 25.86
CA ILE A 204 -17.72 9.65 27.01
C ILE A 204 -17.92 11.15 27.32
N PRO A 205 -19.05 11.78 26.95
CA PRO A 205 -19.43 13.09 27.47
C PRO A 205 -19.67 12.97 28.99
N PRO A 206 -19.22 13.93 29.82
CA PRO A 206 -19.35 13.85 31.27
C PRO A 206 -20.79 14.20 31.66
N SER A 207 -21.67 13.21 31.78
CA SER A 207 -22.91 13.37 32.55
C SER A 207 -23.47 12.02 32.96
N GLN A 208 -23.86 11.92 34.24
CA GLN A 208 -24.54 10.80 34.91
C GLN A 208 -23.62 9.71 35.51
N THR A 209 -22.86 10.06 36.55
CA THR A 209 -22.41 9.12 37.58
C THR A 209 -22.80 9.66 38.95
N GLU A 210 -24.11 9.74 39.22
CA GLU A 210 -24.67 9.94 40.56
C GLU A 210 -25.97 9.14 40.65
N SER A 211 -25.85 7.85 40.97
CA SER A 211 -26.88 7.05 41.63
C SER A 211 -26.34 5.63 41.85
N GLN A 212 -26.55 5.09 43.05
CA GLN A 212 -26.21 3.73 43.52
C GLN A 212 -24.82 3.56 44.16
N LYS A 213 -24.64 4.18 45.33
CA LYS A 213 -23.73 3.67 46.37
C LYS A 213 -24.20 4.14 47.75
N GLN A 214 -25.14 3.42 48.36
CA GLN A 214 -25.43 3.41 49.81
C GLN A 214 -26.64 2.50 50.06
N THR A 215 -26.40 1.26 50.52
CA THR A 215 -27.21 0.50 51.49
C THR A 215 -26.54 -0.87 51.62
N GLU A 216 -25.64 -1.02 52.59
CA GLU A 216 -25.43 -2.24 53.40
C GLU A 216 -24.29 -1.98 54.40
N GLU A 217 -24.39 -2.61 55.57
CA GLU A 217 -23.55 -2.51 56.78
C GLU A 217 -23.79 -1.33 57.72
N GLN A 218 -24.62 -1.56 58.75
CA GLN A 218 -24.19 -1.50 60.17
C GLN A 218 -25.40 -1.74 61.10
N GLY A 219 -25.30 -2.72 62.01
CA GLY A 219 -26.31 -2.90 63.06
C GLY A 219 -26.33 -4.27 63.75
N GLU A 220 -25.18 -4.76 64.21
CA GLU A 220 -25.09 -5.89 65.15
C GLU A 220 -25.24 -5.35 66.59
N THR A 221 -26.08 -6.00 67.42
CA THR A 221 -26.04 -6.17 68.91
C THR A 221 -27.41 -6.03 69.60
N GLY A 222 -27.71 -6.96 70.52
CA GLY A 222 -28.84 -6.91 71.45
C GLY A 222 -29.80 -8.13 71.33
N GLU A 223 -29.47 -9.33 71.81
CA GLU A 223 -29.55 -9.77 73.21
C GLU A 223 -30.93 -10.37 73.61
N ILE A 224 -30.97 -11.71 73.63
CA ILE A 224 -31.56 -12.67 74.62
C ILE A 224 -33.08 -12.63 74.93
N VAL A 225 -33.71 -13.81 74.86
CA VAL A 225 -34.41 -14.53 75.96
C VAL A 225 -35.62 -15.34 75.46
N ASP A 226 -35.51 -16.67 75.62
CA ASP A 226 -36.52 -17.71 75.96
C ASP A 226 -37.91 -17.72 75.27
N ARG A 227 -38.54 -18.86 74.94
CA ARG A 227 -38.58 -20.15 75.65
C ARG A 227 -39.25 -21.20 74.74
N LYS A 228 -38.80 -22.45 74.89
CA LYS A 228 -39.46 -23.69 74.44
C LYS A 228 -40.94 -23.79 74.85
N HIS A 229 -41.81 -24.18 73.91
CA HIS A 229 -42.56 -25.46 73.88
C HIS A 229 -42.98 -25.73 72.44
#